data_AF-V9VMM1-F1
#
_entry.id   AF-V9VMM1-F1
#
_cell.length_a   1.000
_cell.length_b   1.000
_cell.length_c   1.000
_cell.angle_alpha   90.00
_cell.angle_beta   90.00
_cell.angle_gamma   90.00
#
_symmetry.space_group_name_H-M   'P 1'
#
loop_
_entity.id
_entity.type
_entity.pdbx_description
1 polymer ?
#
loop_
_entity_poly.entity_id
_entity_poly.type
_entity_poly.pdbx_seq_one_letter_code
_entity_poly.pdbx_strand_id
1 'polypeptide(L)'
;GPSGLAISAGLKRQGVPFVVLERANCIASLWKNHTYDRLKLHLPKQFCQLPYFPFPDNFPEYPTKVQFIDYLESYAKHFEITPRFNESVQSAKYDETCGLWQVKTISTSGSLNWGEVEYICRWLVVATGENAEKVVPEFEGLQDFGGSVMHACDYKS
;
A
#
# COMPACT_ATOMS: atom_id res chain seq x y z
N GLY A 1 0.48 1.37 -1.94
CA GLY A 1 0.28 0.15 -2.78
C GLY A 1 -0.07 0.48 -4.24
N PRO A 2 -0.40 -0.51 -5.09
CA PRO A 2 -0.62 -0.32 -6.54
C PRO A 2 -1.71 0.71 -6.88
N SER A 3 -2.85 0.69 -6.18
CA SER A 3 -3.93 1.68 -6.39
C SER A 3 -3.47 3.12 -6.13
N GLY A 4 -2.74 3.34 -5.04
CA GLY A 4 -2.19 4.66 -4.70
C GLY A 4 -1.18 5.15 -5.74
N LEU A 5 -0.33 4.25 -6.26
CA LEU A 5 0.63 4.58 -7.32
C LEU A 5 -0.08 4.94 -8.64
N ALA A 6 -1.06 4.15 -9.06
CA ALA A 6 -1.81 4.39 -10.30
C ALA A 6 -2.52 5.76 -10.29
N ILE A 7 -3.19 6.11 -9.18
CA ILE A 7 -3.82 7.42 -9.02
C ILE A 7 -2.78 8.53 -9.03
N SER A 8 -1.67 8.36 -8.31
CA SER A 8 -0.60 9.36 -8.25
C SER A 8 -0.01 9.65 -9.63
N ALA A 9 0.19 8.63 -10.46
CA ALA A 9 0.63 8.82 -11.85
C ALA A 9 -0.41 9.57 -12.69
N GLY A 10 -1.69 9.25 -12.52
CA GLY A 10 -2.79 9.98 -13.16
C GLY A 10 -2.78 11.47 -12.79
N LEU A 11 -2.68 11.79 -11.49
CA LEU A 11 -2.63 13.16 -10.99
C LEU A 11 -1.38 13.89 -11.47
N LYS A 12 -0.20 13.24 -11.43
CA LYS A 12 1.07 13.80 -11.93
C LYS A 12 0.95 14.18 -13.41
N ARG A 13 0.39 13.31 -14.25
CA ARG A 13 0.20 13.57 -15.68
C ARG A 13 -0.77 14.73 -15.96
N GLN A 14 -1.73 14.97 -15.09
CA GLN A 14 -2.68 16.08 -15.18
C GLN A 14 -2.19 17.37 -14.51
N GLY A 15 -0.97 17.37 -13.94
CA GLY A 15 -0.44 18.53 -13.23
C GLY A 15 -1.19 18.88 -11.94
N VAL A 16 -1.95 17.95 -11.38
CA VAL A 16 -2.67 18.17 -10.12
C VAL A 16 -1.69 17.95 -8.96
N PRO A 17 -1.52 18.90 -8.03
CA PRO A 17 -0.65 18.71 -6.88
C PRO A 17 -1.28 17.70 -5.90
N PHE A 18 -0.45 16.80 -5.36
CA PHE A 18 -0.89 15.78 -4.41
C PHE A 18 0.19 15.43 -3.39
N VAL A 19 -0.23 14.79 -2.31
CA VAL A 19 0.62 14.14 -1.31
C VAL A 19 0.14 12.70 -1.17
N VAL A 20 1.09 11.77 -1.07
CA VAL A 20 0.83 10.36 -0.77
C VAL A 20 1.32 10.08 0.64
N LEU A 21 0.44 9.56 1.49
CA LEU A 21 0.73 9.20 2.87
C LEU A 21 0.76 7.67 2.96
N GLU A 22 1.84 7.10 3.49
CA GLU A 22 2.04 5.66 3.61
C GLU A 22 2.50 5.30 5.02
N ARG A 23 1.76 4.40 5.67
CA ARG A 23 2.03 3.94 7.04
C ARG A 23 3.35 3.19 7.11
N ALA A 24 3.66 2.38 6.10
CA ALA A 24 4.88 1.60 6.06
C ALA A 24 6.11 2.44 5.68
N ASN A 25 7.29 1.85 5.84
CA ASN A 25 8.55 2.45 5.44
C ASN A 25 8.92 2.23 3.96
N CYS A 26 8.03 1.61 3.17
CA CYS A 26 8.33 1.21 1.80
C CYS A 26 7.09 1.03 0.93
N ILE A 27 7.31 1.03 -0.39
CA ILE A 27 6.28 0.68 -1.38
C ILE A 27 5.96 -0.81 -1.30
N ALA A 28 4.68 -1.13 -1.48
CA ALA A 28 4.16 -2.49 -1.54
C ALA A 28 4.49 -3.31 -0.27
N SER A 29 4.40 -2.70 0.90
CA SER A 29 4.66 -3.31 2.20
C SER A 29 3.93 -4.64 2.42
N LEU A 30 2.67 -4.76 2.01
CA LEU A 30 1.91 -6.02 2.04
C LEU A 30 2.64 -7.12 1.25
N TRP A 31 3.05 -6.82 0.02
CA TRP A 31 3.79 -7.76 -0.82
C TRP A 31 5.13 -8.11 -0.20
N LYS A 32 5.92 -7.12 0.23
CA LYS A 32 7.23 -7.35 0.84
C LYS A 32 7.15 -8.21 2.10
N ASN A 33 6.28 -7.83 3.04
CA ASN A 33 6.34 -8.29 4.42
C ASN A 33 5.29 -9.35 4.77
N HIS A 34 4.17 -9.44 4.05
CA HIS A 34 3.00 -10.23 4.45
C HIS A 34 2.52 -11.21 3.38
N THR A 35 3.42 -11.57 2.45
CA THR A 35 3.18 -12.66 1.49
C THR A 35 4.32 -13.67 1.52
N TYR A 36 4.01 -14.87 1.06
CA TYR A 36 4.95 -15.98 0.93
C TYR A 36 5.89 -15.82 -0.27
N ASP A 37 7.04 -16.47 -0.23
CA ASP A 37 8.17 -16.17 -1.11
C ASP A 37 7.97 -16.73 -2.52
N ARG A 38 7.31 -17.88 -2.64
CA ARG A 38 6.97 -18.48 -3.94
C ARG A 38 5.80 -17.82 -4.67
N LEU A 39 5.24 -16.73 -4.14
CA LEU A 39 4.10 -16.04 -4.74
C LEU A 39 4.42 -15.57 -6.16
N LYS A 40 3.49 -15.85 -7.07
CA LYS A 40 3.44 -15.31 -8.43
C LYS A 40 2.08 -14.66 -8.65
N LEU A 41 1.99 -13.75 -9.60
CA LEU A 41 0.69 -13.26 -10.07
C LEU A 41 -0.11 -14.43 -10.63
N HIS A 42 -1.40 -14.50 -10.28
CA HIS A 42 -2.32 -15.52 -10.77
C HIS A 42 -3.03 -15.10 -12.06
N LEU A 43 -2.86 -13.84 -12.49
CA LEU A 43 -3.32 -13.31 -13.76
C LEU A 43 -2.12 -12.97 -14.65
N PRO A 44 -2.27 -13.07 -15.99
CA PRO A 44 -1.25 -12.64 -16.93
C PRO A 44 -0.86 -11.17 -16.74
N LYS A 45 0.44 -10.85 -16.93
CA LYS A 45 1.02 -9.52 -16.66
C LYS A 45 0.27 -8.37 -17.33
N GLN A 46 -0.27 -8.58 -18.52
CA GLN A 46 -1.04 -7.58 -19.26
C GLN A 46 -2.30 -7.08 -18.53
N PHE A 47 -2.88 -7.90 -17.64
CA PHE A 47 -4.05 -7.53 -16.83
C PHE A 47 -3.66 -6.91 -15.48
N CYS A 48 -2.40 -7.00 -15.09
CA CYS A 48 -1.90 -6.49 -13.81
C CYS A 48 -1.07 -5.21 -13.95
N GLN A 49 -0.82 -4.73 -15.16
CA GLN A 49 -0.01 -3.54 -15.39
C GLN A 49 -0.77 -2.29 -14.95
N LEU A 50 -0.08 -1.39 -14.26
CA LEU A 50 -0.60 -0.09 -13.90
C LEU A 50 -0.68 0.81 -15.14
N PRO A 51 -1.59 1.81 -15.15
CA PRO A 51 -1.76 2.70 -16.27
C PRO A 51 -0.46 3.38 -16.70
N TYR A 52 -0.27 3.50 -18.01
CA TYR A 52 0.79 4.30 -18.65
C TYR A 52 2.22 3.73 -18.55
N PHE A 53 2.41 2.58 -17.91
CA PHE A 53 3.74 1.98 -17.78
C PHE A 53 3.61 0.45 -17.78
N PRO A 54 3.80 -0.22 -18.95
CA PRO A 54 3.64 -1.67 -19.04
C PRO A 54 4.74 -2.39 -18.25
N PHE A 55 4.52 -3.67 -17.97
CA PHE A 55 5.60 -4.53 -17.46
C PHE A 55 6.73 -4.64 -18.50
N PRO A 56 7.98 -4.85 -18.06
CA PRO A 56 9.08 -5.18 -18.96
C PRO A 56 8.79 -6.41 -19.84
N ASP A 57 9.27 -6.39 -21.08
CA ASP A 57 9.04 -7.49 -22.04
C ASP A 57 9.68 -8.80 -21.57
N ASN A 58 10.83 -8.72 -20.89
CA ASN A 58 11.55 -9.87 -20.34
C ASN A 58 10.89 -10.50 -19.10
N PHE A 59 9.84 -9.91 -18.53
CA PHE A 59 9.09 -10.55 -17.45
C PHE A 59 8.26 -11.72 -18.00
N PRO A 60 8.14 -12.84 -17.26
CA PRO A 60 7.29 -13.96 -17.66
C PRO A 60 5.80 -13.54 -17.69
N GLU A 61 4.96 -14.35 -18.32
CA GLU A 61 3.51 -14.12 -18.35
C GLU A 61 2.92 -13.97 -16.94
N TYR A 62 3.46 -14.71 -15.97
CA TYR A 62 3.09 -14.66 -14.55
C TYR A 62 4.30 -14.21 -13.71
N PRO A 63 4.49 -12.89 -13.50
CA PRO A 63 5.59 -12.34 -12.71
C PRO A 63 5.64 -12.90 -11.30
N THR A 64 6.86 -13.07 -10.77
CA THR A 64 7.07 -13.39 -9.36
C THR A 64 6.73 -12.19 -8.46
N LYS A 65 6.55 -12.43 -7.16
CA LYS A 65 6.46 -11.39 -6.13
C LYS A 65 7.57 -10.36 -6.25
N VAL A 66 8.82 -10.82 -6.38
CA VAL A 66 10.00 -9.94 -6.50
C VAL A 66 9.89 -9.06 -7.74
N GLN A 67 9.60 -9.65 -8.89
CA GLN A 67 9.42 -8.92 -10.14
C GLN A 67 8.28 -7.90 -10.06
N PHE A 68 7.16 -8.26 -9.43
CA PHE A 68 6.04 -7.33 -9.25
C PHE A 68 6.42 -6.15 -8.34
N ILE A 69 7.16 -6.39 -7.26
CA ILE A 69 7.69 -5.33 -6.39
C ILE A 69 8.63 -4.42 -7.18
N ASP A 70 9.59 -4.98 -7.93
CA ASP A 70 10.54 -4.22 -8.75
C ASP A 70 9.83 -3.34 -9.79
N TYR A 71 8.75 -3.87 -10.37
CA TYR A 71 7.89 -3.11 -11.27
C TYR A 71 7.22 -1.93 -10.56
N LEU A 72 6.66 -2.10 -9.37
CA LEU A 72 6.02 -1.03 -8.61
C LEU A 72 7.01 0.06 -8.17
N GLU A 73 8.22 -0.32 -7.78
CA GLU A 73 9.31 0.62 -7.47
C GLU A 73 9.74 1.40 -8.72
N SER A 74 9.89 0.70 -9.86
CA SER A 74 10.20 1.33 -11.15
C SER A 74 9.10 2.28 -11.60
N TYR A 75 7.83 1.92 -11.38
CA TYR A 75 6.67 2.76 -11.67
C TYR A 75 6.70 4.05 -10.86
N ALA A 76 6.92 3.95 -9.55
CA ALA A 76 7.02 5.12 -8.67
C ALA A 76 8.16 6.03 -9.10
N LYS A 77 9.33 5.47 -9.43
CA LYS A 77 10.48 6.22 -9.95
C LYS A 77 10.17 6.90 -11.28
N HIS A 78 9.52 6.22 -12.21
CA HIS A 78 9.21 6.75 -13.55
C HIS A 78 8.29 7.98 -13.48
N PHE A 79 7.29 7.97 -12.60
CA PHE A 79 6.36 9.10 -12.42
C PHE A 79 6.78 10.08 -11.31
N GLU A 80 7.99 9.93 -10.75
CA GLU A 80 8.51 10.74 -9.63
C GLU A 80 7.53 10.81 -8.44
N ILE A 81 6.93 9.68 -8.11
CA ILE A 81 6.00 9.56 -6.98
C ILE A 81 6.83 9.30 -5.73
N THR A 82 6.77 10.21 -4.76
CA THR A 82 7.52 10.12 -3.51
C THR A 82 6.56 10.07 -2.32
N PRO A 83 6.12 8.86 -1.89
CA PRO A 83 5.30 8.73 -0.70
C PRO A 83 6.01 9.25 0.55
N ARG A 84 5.24 9.92 1.42
CA ARG A 84 5.65 10.18 2.81
C ARG A 84 5.46 8.90 3.59
N PHE A 85 6.55 8.15 3.73
CA PHE A 85 6.60 6.91 4.50
C PHE A 85 6.57 7.17 5.99
N ASN A 86 6.25 6.12 6.76
CA ASN A 86 6.14 6.18 8.22
C ASN A 86 5.11 7.22 8.69
N GLU A 87 4.08 7.47 7.89
CA GLU A 87 3.07 8.49 8.14
C GLU A 87 1.70 7.81 8.15
N SER A 88 1.21 7.49 9.35
CA SER A 88 -0.05 6.77 9.48
C SER A 88 -1.20 7.75 9.61
N VAL A 89 -2.13 7.74 8.64
CA VAL A 89 -3.42 8.43 8.76
C VAL A 89 -4.21 7.81 9.90
N GLN A 90 -4.61 8.63 10.88
CA GLN A 90 -5.40 8.23 12.04
C GLN A 90 -6.88 8.55 11.83
N SER A 91 -7.19 9.67 11.18
CA SER A 91 -8.56 10.06 10.87
C SER A 91 -8.61 10.99 9.67
N ALA A 92 -9.75 10.96 8.97
CA ALA A 92 -10.10 11.92 7.95
C ALA A 92 -11.55 12.34 8.16
N LYS A 93 -11.80 13.64 8.29
CA LYS A 93 -13.13 14.21 8.50
C LYS A 93 -13.40 15.27 7.44
N TYR A 94 -14.58 15.22 6.83
CA TYR A 94 -15.02 16.26 5.94
C TYR A 94 -15.69 17.37 6.75
N ASP A 95 -15.20 18.59 6.60
CA ASP A 95 -15.83 19.78 7.16
C ASP A 95 -16.76 20.38 6.10
N GLU A 96 -18.06 20.21 6.30
CA GLU A 96 -19.10 20.73 5.39
C GLU A 96 -19.13 22.27 5.34
N THR A 97 -18.68 22.95 6.41
CA THR A 97 -18.66 24.42 6.47
C THR A 97 -17.60 24.98 5.54
N CYS A 98 -16.41 24.36 5.55
CA CYS A 98 -15.28 24.78 4.71
C CYS A 98 -15.26 24.08 3.34
N GLY A 99 -16.01 22.98 3.20
CA GLY A 99 -16.00 22.09 2.04
C GLY A 99 -14.66 21.36 1.84
N LEU A 100 -13.92 21.12 2.91
CA LEU A 100 -12.55 20.58 2.90
C LEU A 100 -12.42 19.35 3.80
N TRP A 101 -11.50 18.47 3.44
CA TRP A 101 -11.07 17.37 4.30
C TRP A 101 -9.99 17.84 5.27
N GLN A 102 -10.13 17.43 6.53
CA GLN A 102 -9.11 17.50 7.57
C GLN A 102 -8.60 16.07 7.82
N VAL A 103 -7.32 15.83 7.54
CA VAL A 103 -6.69 14.51 7.65
C VAL A 103 -5.59 14.59 8.69
N LYS A 104 -5.73 13.81 9.77
CA LYS A 104 -4.76 13.73 10.86
C LYS A 104 -3.87 12.52 10.69
N THR A 105 -2.57 12.72 10.78
CA THR A 105 -1.56 11.65 10.73
C THR A 105 -0.71 11.65 11.98
N ILE A 106 -0.07 10.52 12.24
CA ILE A 106 1.03 10.40 13.19
C ILE A 106 2.26 9.95 12.41
N SER A 107 3.33 10.72 12.52
CA SER A 107 4.64 10.31 12.01
C SER A 107 5.30 9.34 12.99
N THR A 108 5.74 8.20 12.46
CA THR A 108 6.48 7.18 13.23
C THR A 108 7.98 7.21 12.92
N SER A 109 8.45 8.16 12.10
CA SER A 109 9.87 8.37 11.85
C SER A 109 10.51 9.29 12.88
N GLY A 110 11.36 8.73 13.75
CA GLY A 110 12.24 9.49 14.65
C GLY A 110 12.04 9.19 16.12
N SER A 111 13.15 9.02 16.84
CA SER A 111 13.18 8.49 18.22
C SER A 111 12.70 9.43 19.33
N LEU A 112 12.13 10.62 19.04
CA LEU A 112 11.79 11.57 20.11
C LEU A 112 10.58 12.48 19.91
N ASN A 113 9.93 12.55 18.73
CA ASN A 113 8.77 13.42 18.53
C ASN A 113 7.72 12.71 17.67
N TRP A 114 6.74 12.07 18.32
CA TRP A 114 5.49 11.66 17.68
C TRP A 114 4.71 12.93 17.31
N GLY A 115 5.04 13.53 16.18
CA GLY A 115 4.37 14.73 15.69
C GLY A 115 3.04 14.34 15.05
N GLU A 116 1.93 14.79 15.64
CA GLU A 116 0.66 14.83 14.92
C GLU A 116 0.79 15.87 13.80
N VAL A 117 0.48 15.49 12.58
CA VAL A 117 0.44 16.40 11.42
C VAL A 117 -0.99 16.44 10.90
N GLU A 118 -1.45 17.63 10.55
CA GLU A 118 -2.76 17.84 9.94
C GLU A 118 -2.60 18.31 8.50
N TYR A 119 -3.33 17.66 7.59
CA TYR A 119 -3.40 18.01 6.18
C TYR A 119 -4.81 18.49 5.87
N ILE A 120 -4.91 19.61 5.17
CA ILE A 120 -6.16 20.16 4.68
C ILE A 120 -6.18 20.04 3.15
N CYS A 121 -7.19 19.38 2.60
CA CYS A 121 -7.29 19.18 1.16
C CYS A 121 -8.73 19.21 0.65
N ARG A 122 -8.91 19.48 -0.64
CA ARG A 122 -10.24 19.45 -1.28
C ARG A 122 -10.72 18.03 -1.57
N TRP A 123 -9.79 17.15 -1.93
CA TRP A 123 -10.07 15.80 -2.38
C TRP A 123 -9.24 14.81 -1.56
N LEU A 124 -9.88 13.69 -1.21
CA LEU A 124 -9.25 12.58 -0.53
C LEU A 124 -9.44 11.32 -1.39
N VAL A 125 -8.34 10.60 -1.63
CA VAL A 125 -8.38 9.28 -2.25
C VAL A 125 -7.90 8.26 -1.22
N VAL A 126 -8.74 7.28 -0.92
CA VAL A 126 -8.40 6.18 -0.01
C VAL A 126 -7.89 4.99 -0.83
N ALA A 127 -6.64 4.61 -0.60
CA ALA A 127 -5.96 3.53 -1.33
C ALA A 127 -5.28 2.53 -0.39
N THR A 128 -5.93 2.22 0.74
CA THR A 128 -5.42 1.35 1.82
C THR A 128 -5.53 -0.15 1.48
N GLY A 129 -6.43 -0.53 0.57
CA GLY A 129 -6.75 -1.92 0.26
C GLY A 129 -7.52 -2.62 1.39
N GLU A 130 -8.06 -3.81 1.10
CA GLU A 130 -8.84 -4.60 2.07
C GLU A 130 -8.04 -5.64 2.86
N ASN A 131 -6.87 -6.05 2.37
CA ASN A 131 -6.10 -7.19 2.92
C ASN A 131 -4.98 -6.78 3.88
N ALA A 132 -5.00 -5.55 4.39
CA ALA A 132 -3.92 -5.00 5.21
C ALA A 132 -3.93 -5.49 6.66
N GLU A 133 -5.09 -5.91 7.16
CA GLU A 133 -5.29 -6.25 8.57
C GLU A 133 -5.49 -7.76 8.75
N LYS A 134 -4.72 -8.35 9.67
CA LYS A 134 -4.78 -9.77 10.01
C LYS A 134 -5.99 -10.01 10.90
N VAL A 135 -6.89 -10.89 10.47
CA VAL A 135 -8.05 -11.32 11.27
C VAL A 135 -7.90 -12.80 11.55
N VAL A 136 -7.72 -13.16 12.83
CA VAL A 136 -7.69 -14.55 13.28
C VAL A 136 -9.00 -14.83 14.01
N PRO A 137 -9.86 -15.72 13.49
CA PRO A 137 -11.11 -16.07 14.16
C PRO A 137 -10.83 -16.88 15.43
N GLU A 138 -11.62 -16.62 16.46
CA GLU A 138 -11.70 -17.48 17.64
C GLU A 138 -12.75 -18.57 17.40
N PHE A 139 -12.40 -19.82 17.70
CA PHE A 139 -13.33 -20.94 17.64
C PHE A 139 -12.98 -21.99 18.70
N GLU A 140 -13.99 -22.74 19.12
CA GLU A 140 -13.86 -23.76 20.16
C GLU A 140 -12.86 -24.85 19.74
N GLY A 141 -12.03 -25.29 20.68
CA GLY A 141 -10.99 -26.29 20.44
C GLY A 141 -9.70 -25.76 19.82
N LEU A 142 -9.61 -24.47 19.42
CA LEU A 142 -8.37 -23.90 18.86
C LEU A 142 -7.21 -23.95 19.86
N GLN A 143 -7.47 -23.69 21.15
CA GLN A 143 -6.45 -23.71 22.21
C GLN A 143 -6.06 -25.14 22.61
N ASP A 144 -6.96 -26.12 22.40
CA ASP A 144 -6.73 -27.53 22.73
C ASP A 144 -5.94 -28.26 21.62
N PHE A 145 -5.83 -27.65 20.45
CA PHE A 145 -5.07 -28.19 19.33
C PHE A 145 -3.56 -28.13 19.63
N GLY A 146 -2.95 -29.29 19.88
CA GLY A 146 -1.52 -29.40 20.20
C GLY A 146 -0.54 -29.19 19.03
N GLY A 147 -1.03 -28.82 17.85
CA GLY A 147 -0.21 -28.53 16.66
C GLY A 147 0.04 -27.05 16.45
N SER A 148 0.80 -26.70 15.40
CA SER A 148 1.02 -25.30 15.02
C SER A 148 -0.14 -24.75 14.20
N VAL A 149 -0.60 -23.56 14.56
CA VAL A 149 -1.60 -22.79 13.80
C VAL A 149 -0.95 -21.49 13.34
N MET A 150 -1.20 -21.13 12.08
CA MET A 150 -0.60 -19.95 11.46
C MET A 150 -1.63 -19.27 10.55
N HIS A 151 -1.65 -17.93 10.57
CA HIS A 151 -2.42 -17.16 9.60
C HIS A 151 -1.64 -17.07 8.28
N ALA A 152 -2.34 -17.06 7.14
CA ALA A 152 -1.70 -17.08 5.82
C ALA A 152 -0.67 -15.95 5.60
N CYS A 153 -0.86 -14.78 6.23
CA CYS A 153 0.09 -13.66 6.12
C CYS A 153 1.45 -13.90 6.78
N ASP A 154 1.54 -14.85 7.72
CA ASP A 154 2.77 -15.18 8.44
C ASP A 154 3.57 -16.28 7.73
N TYR A 155 2.95 -16.97 6.77
CA TYR A 155 3.59 -18.04 6.00
C TYR A 155 4.59 -17.48 4.97
N LYS A 156 5.75 -18.13 4.84
CA LYS A 156 6.87 -17.67 3.98
C LYS A 156 7.28 -18.60 2.85
N SER A 157 6.99 -19.91 2.90
CA SER A 157 7.56 -20.88 1.96
C SER A 157 7.12 -20.71 0.49
#